data_AF-A0A917YL95-F1
#
_entry.id   AF-A0A917YL95-F1
#
_cell.length_a   1.000
_cell.length_b   1.000
_cell.length_c   1.000
_cell.angle_alpha   90.00
_cell.angle_beta   90.00
_cell.angle_gamma   90.00
#
_symmetry.space_group_name_H-M   'P 1'
#
loop_
_entity.id
_entity.type
_entity.pdbx_description
1 polymer ?
#
loop_
_entity_poly.entity_id
_entity_poly.type
_entity_poly.pdbx_seq_one_letter_code
_entity_poly.pdbx_strand_id
1 'polypeptide(L)'
;MKRQGRPETIVTDRLRSYGAALKDLGRGDDRETGRWLNNRAESLYLPFRRRERAMLRLRRMHTLQKFASVHASVHNHFPTERHLQDRNAYKQARAAALAEWRDLFADRQAGGVGETETGSHSSGSTPG
;
A
#
# COMPACT_ATOMS: atom_id res chain seq x y z
N MET A 1 -0.59 -4.52 -15.39
CA MET A 1 -1.09 -3.17 -15.04
C MET A 1 -2.52 -3.20 -14.47
N LYS A 2 -2.91 -4.22 -13.69
CA LYS A 2 -4.34 -4.48 -13.37
C LYS A 2 -5.00 -3.46 -12.41
N ARG A 3 -4.22 -2.65 -11.68
CA ARG A 3 -4.74 -1.78 -10.60
C ARG A 3 -4.92 -0.31 -10.97
N GLN A 4 -4.20 0.21 -11.97
CA GLN A 4 -4.13 1.65 -12.28
C GLN A 4 -4.68 1.99 -13.69
N GLY A 5 -5.42 1.07 -14.30
CA GLY A 5 -5.95 1.25 -15.66
C GLY A 5 -4.88 1.22 -16.75
N ARG A 6 -5.29 1.63 -17.97
CA ARG A 6 -4.41 1.78 -19.13
C ARG A 6 -4.00 3.26 -19.25
N PRO A 7 -2.72 3.60 -19.04
CA PRO A 7 -2.23 4.96 -19.27
C PRO A 7 -2.08 5.23 -20.77
N GLU A 8 -2.26 6.49 -21.16
CA GLU A 8 -1.99 7.00 -22.52
C GLU A 8 -0.49 7.24 -22.73
N THR A 9 0.24 7.60 -21.66
CA THR A 9 1.68 7.87 -21.72
C THR A 9 2.37 7.29 -20.49
N ILE A 10 3.54 6.70 -20.71
CA ILE A 10 4.39 6.10 -19.67
C ILE A 10 5.72 6.84 -19.67
N VAL A 11 5.88 7.70 -18.66
CA VAL A 11 7.14 8.42 -18.43
C VAL A 11 8.12 7.50 -17.72
N THR A 12 9.30 7.31 -18.29
CA THR A 12 10.39 6.54 -17.66
C THR A 12 11.72 7.31 -17.72
N ASP A 13 12.74 6.79 -17.05
CA ASP A 13 14.12 7.21 -17.30
C ASP A 13 14.58 6.81 -18.73
N ARG A 14 15.80 7.22 -19.09
CA ARG A 14 16.39 6.97 -20.42
C ARG A 14 17.11 5.61 -20.53
N LEU A 15 16.99 4.70 -19.56
CA LEU A 15 17.65 3.40 -19.63
C LEU A 15 17.03 2.53 -20.73
N ARG A 16 17.86 1.74 -21.41
CA ARG A 16 17.42 0.85 -22.51
C ARG A 16 16.48 -0.26 -22.03
N SER A 17 16.62 -0.70 -20.78
CA SER A 17 15.79 -1.75 -20.16
C SER A 17 14.29 -1.44 -20.22
N TYR A 18 13.89 -0.19 -19.95
CA TYR A 18 12.47 0.19 -20.02
C TYR A 18 11.92 0.15 -21.45
N GLY A 19 12.74 0.53 -22.44
CA GLY A 19 12.33 0.47 -23.84
C GLY A 19 12.11 -0.97 -24.31
N ALA A 20 12.99 -1.89 -23.90
CA ALA A 20 12.81 -3.32 -24.17
C ALA A 20 11.53 -3.84 -23.49
N ALA A 21 11.36 -3.58 -22.19
CA ALA A 21 10.20 -4.03 -21.44
C ALA A 21 8.87 -3.48 -22.00
N LEU A 22 8.84 -2.21 -22.44
CA LEU A 22 7.65 -1.62 -23.04
C LEU A 22 7.34 -2.19 -24.41
N LYS A 23 8.36 -2.58 -25.20
CA LYS A 23 8.14 -3.31 -26.46
C LYS A 23 7.53 -4.69 -26.23
N ASP A 24 8.04 -5.44 -25.25
CA ASP A 24 7.50 -6.75 -24.88
C ASP A 24 6.05 -6.66 -24.39
N LEU A 25 5.67 -5.50 -23.81
CA LEU A 25 4.30 -5.20 -23.38
C LEU A 25 3.40 -4.63 -24.49
N GLY A 26 3.89 -4.47 -25.73
CA GLY A 26 3.14 -3.85 -26.83
C GLY A 26 2.84 -2.36 -26.62
N ARG A 27 3.73 -1.67 -25.90
CA ARG A 27 3.58 -0.30 -25.37
C ARG A 27 4.79 0.59 -25.69
N GLY A 28 5.58 0.21 -26.69
CA GLY A 28 6.81 0.92 -27.04
C GLY A 28 6.59 2.39 -27.39
N ASP A 29 5.48 2.68 -28.07
CA ASP A 29 5.15 4.01 -28.58
C ASP A 29 4.56 4.95 -27.50
N ASP A 30 4.02 4.38 -26.42
CA ASP A 30 3.46 5.13 -25.29
C ASP A 30 4.57 5.72 -24.38
N ARG A 31 5.85 5.47 -24.70
CA ARG A 31 6.98 5.86 -23.84
C ARG A 31 7.38 7.31 -24.06
N GLU A 32 7.36 8.09 -22.98
CA GLU A 32 7.91 9.43 -22.96
C GLU A 32 9.18 9.48 -22.10
N THR A 33 10.21 10.16 -22.60
CA THR A 33 11.45 10.39 -21.83
C THR A 33 11.93 11.81 -22.02
N GLY A 34 12.47 12.40 -20.96
CA GLY A 34 12.89 13.80 -20.98
C GLY A 34 13.64 14.15 -19.72
N ARG A 35 14.35 15.29 -19.76
CA ARG A 35 15.01 15.79 -18.56
C ARG A 35 13.90 16.17 -17.56
N TRP A 36 13.99 15.65 -16.34
CA TRP A 36 13.05 15.94 -15.24
C TRP A 36 11.64 15.36 -15.34
N LEU A 37 11.24 14.72 -16.46
CA LEU A 37 9.88 14.16 -16.59
C LEU A 37 9.59 13.07 -15.54
N ASN A 38 10.61 12.28 -15.18
CA ASN A 38 10.49 11.23 -14.16
C ASN A 38 10.58 11.76 -12.72
N ASN A 39 10.76 13.07 -12.51
CA ASN A 39 10.98 13.64 -11.18
C ASN A 39 9.84 13.34 -10.21
N ARG A 40 8.60 13.26 -10.70
CA ARG A 40 7.45 12.91 -9.86
C ARG A 40 7.63 11.51 -9.27
N ALA A 41 7.91 10.51 -10.11
CA ALA A 41 8.12 9.14 -9.64
C ALA A 41 9.35 9.03 -8.73
N GLU A 42 10.43 9.75 -9.04
CA GLU A 42 11.64 9.78 -8.21
C GLU A 42 11.38 10.43 -6.84
N SER A 43 10.66 11.55 -6.81
CA SER A 43 10.32 12.28 -5.59
C SER A 43 9.38 11.48 -4.70
N LEU A 44 8.43 10.75 -5.29
CA LEU A 44 7.53 9.84 -4.57
C LEU A 44 8.27 8.69 -3.88
N TYR A 45 9.47 8.33 -4.35
CA TYR A 45 10.25 7.25 -3.74
C TYR A 45 11.11 7.70 -2.55
N LEU A 46 11.32 9.01 -2.37
CA LEU A 46 12.16 9.55 -1.29
C LEU A 46 11.65 9.20 0.12
N PRO A 47 10.35 9.31 0.45
CA PRO A 47 9.83 8.92 1.77
C PRO A 47 10.04 7.43 2.07
N PHE A 48 9.83 6.58 1.07
CA PHE A 48 10.08 5.14 1.17
C PHE A 48 11.56 4.87 1.45
N ARG A 49 12.47 5.47 0.67
CA ARG A 49 13.93 5.35 0.84
C ARG A 49 14.41 5.82 2.21
N ARG A 50 13.83 6.89 2.75
CA ARG A 50 14.16 7.38 4.09
C ARG A 50 13.81 6.34 5.16
N ARG A 51 12.62 5.74 5.07
CA ARG A 51 12.19 4.70 6.02
C ARG A 51 12.98 3.41 5.87
N GLU A 52 13.25 2.99 4.63
CA GLU A 52 14.11 1.83 4.33
C GLU A 52 15.51 1.98 4.95
N ARG A 53 16.12 3.17 4.81
CA ARG A 53 17.43 3.48 5.40
C ARG A 53 17.40 3.53 6.92
N ALA A 54 16.37 4.14 7.51
CA ALA A 54 16.19 4.16 8.97
C ALA A 54 16.05 2.75 9.55
N MET A 55 15.49 1.81 8.79
CA MET A 55 15.37 0.40 9.15
C MET A 55 16.64 -0.44 8.86
N LEU A 56 17.81 0.19 8.72
CA LEU A 56 19.12 -0.46 8.49
C LEU A 56 19.19 -1.40 7.28
N ARG A 57 18.31 -1.19 6.28
CA ARG A 57 18.09 -2.04 5.10
C ARG A 57 17.56 -3.43 5.47
N LEU A 58 16.47 -3.82 4.81
CA LEU A 58 15.83 -5.11 5.02
C LEU A 58 16.70 -6.22 4.44
N ARG A 59 17.32 -7.00 5.32
CA ARG A 59 18.22 -8.13 4.95
C ARG A 59 17.52 -9.27 4.20
N ARG A 60 16.20 -9.39 4.33
CA ARG A 60 15.40 -10.46 3.71
C ARG A 60 14.35 -9.87 2.77
N MET A 61 14.27 -10.44 1.57
CA MET A 61 13.34 -10.00 0.51
C MET A 61 11.88 -10.02 0.98
N HIS A 62 11.46 -11.08 1.66
CA HIS A 62 10.10 -11.22 2.17
C HIS A 62 9.71 -10.09 3.15
N THR A 63 10.64 -9.63 4.00
CA THR A 63 10.40 -8.52 4.92
C THR A 63 10.26 -7.20 4.14
N LEU A 64 11.05 -7.01 3.08
CA LEU A 64 10.92 -5.87 2.17
C LEU A 64 9.58 -5.84 1.45
N GLN A 65 9.10 -6.98 0.96
CA GLN A 65 7.81 -7.08 0.30
C GLN A 65 6.65 -6.76 1.25
N LYS A 66 6.66 -7.31 2.47
CA LYS A 66 5.66 -7.00 3.50
C LYS A 66 5.68 -5.52 3.87
N PHE A 67 6.86 -4.97 4.12
CA PHE A 67 7.03 -3.55 4.41
C PHE A 67 6.51 -2.67 3.27
N ALA A 68 6.93 -2.93 2.03
CA ALA A 68 6.50 -2.17 0.85
C ALA A 68 4.99 -2.23 0.65
N SER A 69 4.36 -3.39 0.87
CA SER A 69 2.92 -3.57 0.74
C SER A 69 2.15 -2.73 1.77
N VAL A 70 2.53 -2.81 3.06
CA VAL A 70 1.90 -2.03 4.13
C VAL A 70 2.15 -0.54 3.93
N HIS A 71 3.40 -0.16 3.61
CA HIS A 71 3.78 1.23 3.35
C HIS A 71 2.98 1.83 2.20
N ALA A 72 2.84 1.10 1.08
CA ALA A 72 2.06 1.55 -0.06
C ALA A 72 0.57 1.66 0.28
N SER A 73 0.01 0.76 1.08
CA SER A 73 -1.39 0.87 1.53
C SER A 73 -1.61 2.16 2.31
N VAL A 74 -0.76 2.44 3.30
CA VAL A 74 -0.85 3.67 4.11
C VAL A 74 -0.64 4.92 3.25
N HIS A 75 0.37 4.93 2.39
CA HIS A 75 0.70 6.10 1.57
C HIS A 75 -0.37 6.41 0.51
N ASN A 76 -1.07 5.40 0.00
CA ASN A 76 -2.18 5.61 -0.94
C ASN A 76 -3.48 6.04 -0.24
N HIS A 77 -3.68 5.63 1.01
CA HIS A 77 -4.90 5.91 1.78
C HIS A 77 -4.95 7.36 2.29
N PHE A 78 -3.83 7.86 2.79
CA PHE A 78 -3.77 9.21 3.36
C PHE A 78 -3.42 10.27 2.31
N PRO A 79 -4.03 11.47 2.37
CA PRO A 79 -3.70 12.56 1.46
C PRO A 79 -2.27 13.07 1.73
N THR A 80 -1.42 12.99 0.70
CA THR A 80 0.00 13.35 0.76
C THR A 80 0.31 14.70 0.08
N GLU A 81 -0.48 15.10 -0.92
CA GLU A 81 -0.27 16.33 -1.71
C GLU A 81 -0.98 17.55 -1.10
N ARG A 82 -0.68 17.89 0.16
CA ARG A 82 -1.31 19.02 0.89
C ARG A 82 -1.23 20.36 0.14
N HIS A 83 -0.19 20.54 -0.67
CA HIS A 83 0.05 21.78 -1.43
C HIS A 83 -0.83 21.93 -2.67
N LEU A 84 -1.55 20.87 -3.08
CA LEU A 84 -2.48 20.88 -4.21
C LEU A 84 -3.95 20.95 -3.78
N GLN A 85 -4.21 20.95 -2.47
CA GLN A 85 -5.56 20.90 -1.92
C GLN A 85 -5.82 22.11 -1.03
N ASP A 86 -7.05 22.62 -1.07
CA ASP A 86 -7.50 23.59 -0.07
C ASP A 86 -7.41 23.00 1.35
N ARG A 87 -7.17 23.86 2.33
CA ARG A 87 -6.97 23.44 3.72
C ARG A 87 -8.17 22.71 4.29
N ASN A 88 -9.40 23.12 3.95
CA ASN A 88 -10.60 22.49 4.47
C ASN A 88 -10.84 21.12 3.82
N ALA A 89 -10.66 21.04 2.49
CA ALA A 89 -10.73 19.79 1.75
C ALA A 89 -9.70 18.76 2.28
N TYR A 90 -8.45 19.19 2.50
CA TYR A 90 -7.41 18.34 3.08
C TYR A 90 -7.78 17.81 4.47
N LYS A 91 -8.34 18.66 5.33
CA LYS A 91 -8.78 18.26 6.68
C LYS A 91 -9.89 17.22 6.61
N GLN A 92 -10.90 17.44 5.77
CA GLN A 92 -12.02 16.52 5.59
C GLN A 92 -11.56 15.18 5.05
N ALA A 93 -10.77 15.17 3.97
CA ALA A 93 -10.22 13.95 3.38
C ALA A 93 -9.36 13.17 4.38
N ARG A 94 -8.53 13.87 5.17
CA ARG A 94 -7.71 13.24 6.20
C ARG A 94 -8.55 12.68 7.35
N ALA A 95 -9.64 13.34 7.74
CA ALA A 95 -10.54 12.87 8.78
C ALA A 95 -11.30 11.60 8.33
N ALA A 96 -11.82 11.61 7.10
CA ALA A 96 -12.48 10.45 6.49
C ALA A 96 -11.52 9.24 6.40
N ALA A 97 -10.32 9.44 5.84
CA ALA A 97 -9.30 8.40 5.78
C ALA A 97 -8.96 7.82 7.16
N LEU A 98 -8.90 8.66 8.20
CA LEU A 98 -8.64 8.20 9.56
C LEU A 98 -9.80 7.42 10.17
N ALA A 99 -11.06 7.78 9.86
CA ALA A 99 -12.23 7.04 10.29
C ALA A 99 -12.25 5.63 9.67
N GLU A 100 -12.14 5.54 8.34
CA GLU A 100 -12.07 4.26 7.63
C GLU A 100 -10.93 3.37 8.14
N TRP A 101 -9.77 3.98 8.41
CA TRP A 101 -8.64 3.26 8.97
C TRP A 101 -8.96 2.67 10.34
N ARG A 102 -9.63 3.42 11.22
CA ARG A 102 -10.03 2.93 12.56
C ARG A 102 -11.06 1.82 12.48
N ASP A 103 -12.02 1.92 11.57
CA ASP A 103 -13.05 0.90 11.38
C ASP A 103 -12.43 -0.44 10.97
N LEU A 104 -11.44 -0.43 10.07
CA LEU A 104 -10.67 -1.63 9.69
C LEU A 104 -9.89 -2.26 10.86
N PHE A 105 -9.51 -1.48 11.87
CA PHE A 105 -8.87 -2.00 13.09
C PHE A 105 -9.88 -2.56 14.08
N ALA A 106 -11.05 -1.90 14.22
CA ALA A 106 -12.12 -2.37 15.09
C ALA A 106 -12.71 -3.70 14.59
N ASP A 107 -12.95 -3.81 13.28
CA ASP A 107 -13.49 -5.01 12.64
C ASP A 107 -12.53 -6.22 12.74
N ARG A 108 -11.22 -5.96 12.69
CA ARG A 108 -10.19 -6.99 12.88
C ARG A 108 -10.05 -7.45 14.34
N GLN A 109 -10.43 -6.65 15.32
CA GLN A 109 -10.49 -7.09 16.72
C GLN A 109 -11.75 -7.92 17.02
N ALA A 110 -12.85 -7.70 16.30
CA ALA A 110 -14.08 -8.47 16.46
C ALA A 110 -14.02 -9.89 15.85
N GLY A 111 -13.19 -10.12 14.84
CA GLY A 111 -13.02 -11.43 14.18
C GLY A 111 -12.10 -12.43 14.91
N GLY A 112 -11.73 -12.17 16.16
CA GLY A 112 -10.74 -12.95 16.94
C GLY A 112 -11.33 -13.87 18.02
N VAL A 113 -12.58 -14.33 17.89
CA VAL A 113 -13.18 -15.31 18.80
C VAL A 113 -13.71 -16.48 17.98
N GLY A 114 -12.80 -17.36 17.56
CA GLY A 114 -13.16 -18.67 17.04
C GLY A 114 -13.52 -19.59 18.20
N GLU A 115 -14.82 -19.85 18.33
CA GLU A 115 -15.44 -21.13 18.72
C GLU A 115 -14.61 -22.04 19.63
N THR A 116 -14.77 -21.91 20.94
CA THR A 116 -14.61 -23.05 21.86
C THR A 116 -15.96 -23.74 21.96
N GLU A 117 -16.09 -24.86 21.26
CA GLU A 117 -17.19 -25.80 21.36
C GLU A 117 -17.57 -26.08 22.83
N THR A 118 -18.84 -25.87 23.15
CA THR A 118 -19.45 -26.24 24.42
C THR A 118 -19.56 -27.75 24.52
N GLY A 119 -18.51 -28.40 25.01
CA GLY A 119 -18.52 -29.81 25.42
C GLY A 119 -19.27 -29.96 26.74
N SER A 120 -20.57 -30.22 26.65
CA SER A 120 -21.39 -30.66 27.79
C SER A 120 -20.87 -32.02 28.30
N HIS A 121 -20.41 -32.09 29.54
CA HIS A 121 -20.24 -33.35 30.27
C HIS A 121 -21.12 -33.31 31.51
N SER A 122 -22.27 -33.97 31.37
CA SER A 122 -23.16 -34.38 32.45
C SER A 122 -22.48 -35.50 33.23
N SER A 123 -22.10 -35.25 34.49
CA SER A 123 -21.80 -36.30 35.46
C SER A 123 -22.91 -36.33 36.51
N GLY A 124 -23.72 -37.39 36.43
CA GLY A 124 -24.77 -37.68 37.39
C GLY A 124 -24.19 -38.08 38.75
N SER A 125 -24.82 -37.60 39.81
CA SER A 125 -24.66 -38.12 41.16
C SER A 125 -25.55 -39.34 41.36
N THR A 126 -24.95 -40.45 41.80
CA THR A 126 -25.67 -41.58 42.40
C THR A 126 -25.25 -41.66 43.88
N PRO A 127 -26.19 -41.75 44.84
CA PRO A 127 -25.84 -41.98 46.24
C PRO A 127 -25.85 -43.49 46.54
N GLY A 128 -24.89 -43.92 47.37
CA GLY A 128 -24.79 -45.24 47.99
C GLY A 128 -23.77 -45.20 49.10
#